data_AF-A0A4Q3RU47-F1
#
_entry.id   AF-A0A4Q3RU47-F1
#
_cell.length_a   1.000
_cell.length_b   1.000
_cell.length_c   1.000
_cell.angle_alpha   90.00
_cell.angle_beta   90.00
_cell.angle_gamma   90.00
#
_symmetry.space_group_name_H-M   'P 1'
#
loop_
_entity.id
_entity.type
_entity.pdbx_description
1 polymer ?
#
loop_
_entity_poly.entity_id
_entity_poly.type
_entity_poly.pdbx_seq_one_letter_code
_entity_poly.pdbx_strand_id
1 'polypeptide(L)'
;MNVNIRLYGAITAIGLLMLLFSQCINDPAINDARQNGYAGSEACISCHQALSDSFFHTAHYNTSSMADGRTVAGNFSKDSNLYQYTPSVKVMMENEDNTFYQVSYNNGQLVEKHSFDIVVGSGRKAQTYLYWMNDKVYQLPVSWYVPAGKWANSPNFPAQQARFDRNIPIGCFECHSSYVKRKKVEDQNGFRVDHYDRNTLVTGIDCERCHGPSAQHAGYHQEHPDEKEARFLVPYRQLERQQQLDVCGVCHSGIRDHQR
;
A
#
# COMPACT_ATOMS: atom_id res chain seq x y z
N MET A 1 18.52 -59.90 -18.17
CA MET A 1 17.51 -59.05 -18.85
C MET A 1 16.39 -58.53 -17.94
N ASN A 2 16.12 -59.09 -16.75
CA ASN A 2 15.01 -58.65 -15.88
C ASN A 2 15.28 -57.42 -14.98
N VAL A 3 16.54 -57.03 -14.78
CA VAL A 3 16.90 -55.94 -13.86
C VAL A 3 16.59 -54.57 -14.47
N ASN A 4 16.81 -54.39 -15.77
CA ASN A 4 16.53 -53.12 -16.45
C ASN A 4 15.04 -52.79 -16.47
N ILE A 5 14.15 -53.77 -16.68
CA ILE A 5 12.69 -53.52 -16.75
C ILE A 5 12.15 -53.00 -15.40
N ARG A 6 12.65 -53.54 -14.27
CA ARG A 6 12.24 -53.07 -12.93
C ARG A 6 12.78 -51.67 -12.61
N LEU A 7 13.99 -51.34 -13.08
CA LEU A 7 14.59 -50.02 -12.89
C LEU A 7 13.88 -48.95 -13.71
N TYR A 8 13.56 -49.24 -14.98
CA TYR A 8 12.79 -48.32 -15.82
C TYR A 8 11.37 -48.09 -15.28
N GLY A 9 10.70 -49.14 -14.79
CA GLY A 9 9.37 -49.02 -14.17
C GLY A 9 9.37 -48.18 -12.88
N ALA A 10 10.44 -48.27 -12.08
CA ALA A 10 10.60 -47.44 -10.88
C ALA A 10 10.87 -45.97 -11.22
N ILE A 11 11.69 -45.69 -12.23
CA ILE A 11 12.00 -44.32 -12.67
C ILE A 11 10.76 -43.65 -13.27
N THR A 12 9.96 -44.36 -14.08
CA THR A 12 8.71 -43.80 -14.64
C THR A 12 7.67 -43.56 -13.56
N ALA A 13 7.55 -44.44 -12.55
CA ALA A 13 6.64 -44.25 -11.43
C ALA A 13 7.04 -43.04 -10.56
N ILE A 14 8.34 -42.85 -10.30
CA ILE A 14 8.86 -41.68 -9.58
C ILE A 14 8.63 -40.39 -10.38
N GLY A 15 8.87 -40.40 -11.70
CA GLY A 15 8.61 -39.26 -12.58
C GLY A 15 7.13 -38.87 -12.63
N LEU A 16 6.22 -39.85 -12.69
CA LEU A 16 4.78 -39.62 -12.61
C LEU A 16 4.36 -39.10 -11.23
N LEU A 17 4.94 -39.63 -10.15
CA LEU A 17 4.68 -39.11 -8.79
C LEU A 17 5.16 -37.66 -8.66
N MET A 18 6.34 -37.32 -9.16
CA MET A 18 6.86 -35.96 -9.16
C MET A 18 5.99 -35.00 -9.97
N LEU A 19 5.47 -35.43 -11.13
CA LEU A 19 4.53 -34.65 -11.93
C LEU A 19 3.18 -34.45 -11.21
N LEU A 20 2.66 -35.49 -10.56
CA LEU A 20 1.43 -35.41 -9.76
C LEU A 20 1.61 -34.51 -8.53
N PHE A 21 2.74 -34.61 -7.81
CA PHE A 21 3.06 -33.73 -6.69
C PHE A 21 3.33 -32.29 -7.13
N SER A 22 3.93 -32.07 -8.31
CA SER A 22 4.13 -30.73 -8.86
C SER A 22 2.82 -30.06 -9.28
N GLN A 23 1.79 -30.83 -9.64
CA GLN A 23 0.45 -30.31 -9.92
C GLN A 23 -0.32 -29.98 -8.63
N CYS A 24 -0.05 -30.68 -7.52
CA CYS A 24 -0.64 -30.38 -6.20
C CYS A 24 0.02 -29.20 -5.45
N ILE A 25 1.22 -28.75 -5.87
CA ILE A 25 1.91 -27.59 -5.28
C ILE A 25 1.52 -26.26 -5.97
N ASN A 26 0.84 -26.33 -7.12
CA ASN A 26 0.29 -25.17 -7.82
C ASN A 26 -1.14 -24.83 -7.36
N ASP A 27 -1.45 -25.02 -6.08
CA ASP A 27 -2.48 -24.18 -5.48
C ASP A 27 -1.82 -22.79 -5.40
N PRO A 28 -2.34 -21.73 -6.05
CA PRO A 28 -1.85 -20.39 -5.78
C PRO A 28 -2.26 -20.11 -4.35
N ALA A 29 -1.46 -20.58 -3.39
CA ALA A 29 -1.65 -20.34 -1.99
C ALA A 29 -1.74 -18.84 -1.87
N ILE A 30 -2.97 -18.39 -1.69
CA ILE A 30 -3.34 -17.01 -1.68
C ILE A 30 -2.62 -16.40 -0.48
N ASN A 31 -1.46 -15.80 -0.75
CA ASN A 31 -0.57 -15.29 0.26
C ASN A 31 -0.72 -13.77 0.34
N ASP A 32 -1.94 -13.34 0.64
CA ASP A 32 -2.22 -11.95 0.95
C ASP A 32 -1.73 -11.62 2.37
N ALA A 33 -1.13 -10.44 2.54
CA ALA A 33 -0.59 -9.99 3.82
C ALA A 33 -1.64 -9.96 4.96
N ARG A 34 -2.92 -9.81 4.63
CA ARG A 34 -4.05 -9.84 5.59
C ARG A 34 -4.35 -11.23 6.12
N GLN A 35 -3.96 -12.28 5.39
CA GLN A 35 -4.31 -13.68 5.68
C GLN A 35 -5.84 -13.87 5.80
N ASN A 36 -6.34 -14.91 6.47
CA ASN A 36 -7.76 -15.04 6.89
C ASN A 36 -8.82 -14.90 5.77
N GLY A 37 -8.55 -15.45 4.58
CA GLY A 37 -9.54 -15.53 3.51
C GLY A 37 -9.58 -14.31 2.56
N TYR A 38 -8.59 -13.43 2.62
CA TYR A 38 -8.33 -12.46 1.54
C TYR A 38 -7.62 -13.14 0.37
N ALA A 39 -8.00 -12.77 -0.86
CA ALA A 39 -7.54 -13.31 -2.14
C ALA A 39 -6.32 -12.57 -2.72
N GLY A 40 -6.11 -11.31 -2.32
CA GLY A 40 -5.23 -10.40 -3.05
C GLY A 40 -5.87 -9.92 -4.35
N SER A 41 -5.55 -8.69 -4.75
CA SER A 41 -6.16 -8.09 -5.96
C SER A 41 -5.76 -8.80 -7.25
N GLU A 42 -4.61 -9.48 -7.27
CA GLU A 42 -4.12 -10.27 -8.39
C GLU A 42 -5.07 -11.41 -8.76
N ALA A 43 -5.69 -12.04 -7.76
CA ALA A 43 -6.65 -13.13 -7.97
C ALA A 43 -7.92 -12.67 -8.71
N CYS A 44 -8.21 -11.37 -8.72
CA CYS A 44 -9.37 -10.81 -9.39
C CYS A 44 -9.15 -10.63 -10.91
N ILE A 45 -7.90 -10.43 -11.34
CA ILE A 45 -7.59 -9.92 -12.70
C ILE A 45 -7.99 -10.90 -13.79
N SER A 46 -7.74 -12.21 -13.61
CA SER A 46 -8.01 -13.22 -14.64
C SER A 46 -9.48 -13.32 -15.05
N CYS A 47 -10.40 -13.04 -14.12
CA CYS A 47 -11.84 -13.09 -14.35
C CYS A 47 -12.45 -11.70 -14.57
N HIS A 48 -11.83 -10.64 -14.03
CA HIS A 48 -12.34 -9.26 -14.06
C HIS A 48 -11.42 -8.27 -14.78
N GLN A 49 -10.75 -8.70 -15.85
CA GLN A 49 -9.75 -7.92 -16.58
C GLN A 49 -10.21 -6.48 -16.90
N ALA A 50 -11.39 -6.32 -17.50
CA ALA A 50 -11.89 -5.00 -17.88
C ALA A 50 -12.08 -4.05 -16.68
N LEU A 51 -12.44 -4.58 -15.50
CA LEU A 51 -12.51 -3.79 -14.28
C LEU A 51 -11.11 -3.43 -13.79
N SER A 52 -10.19 -4.40 -13.74
CA SER A 52 -8.80 -4.19 -13.35
C SER A 52 -8.10 -3.13 -14.21
N ASP A 53 -8.31 -3.18 -15.53
CA ASP A 53 -7.74 -2.23 -16.50
C ASP A 53 -8.09 -0.78 -16.17
N SER A 54 -9.29 -0.53 -15.66
CA SER A 54 -9.72 0.82 -15.29
C SER A 54 -9.42 1.16 -13.82
N PHE A 55 -9.53 0.19 -12.92
CA PHE A 55 -9.45 0.39 -11.47
C PHE A 55 -8.04 0.83 -11.02
N PHE A 56 -6.98 0.26 -11.60
CA PHE A 56 -5.60 0.61 -11.24
C PHE A 56 -5.22 2.04 -11.63
N HIS A 57 -6.01 2.72 -12.46
CA HIS A 57 -5.84 4.14 -12.79
C HIS A 57 -6.67 5.09 -11.91
N THR A 58 -7.43 4.55 -10.95
CA THR A 58 -8.26 5.36 -10.06
C THR A 58 -7.45 6.01 -8.95
N ALA A 59 -8.00 7.07 -8.34
CA ALA A 59 -7.40 7.69 -7.17
C ALA A 59 -7.43 6.79 -5.92
N HIS A 60 -8.36 5.83 -5.86
CA HIS A 60 -8.44 4.85 -4.78
C HIS A 60 -7.22 3.94 -4.78
N TYR A 61 -6.96 3.27 -5.90
CA TYR A 61 -5.77 2.43 -6.03
C TYR A 61 -4.48 3.23 -5.82
N ASN A 62 -4.40 4.44 -6.39
CA ASN A 62 -3.21 5.28 -6.28
C ASN A 62 -3.13 6.10 -4.97
N THR A 63 -4.04 5.92 -4.01
CA THR A 63 -4.06 6.75 -2.78
C THR A 63 -2.78 6.60 -1.95
N SER A 64 -2.09 5.47 -2.09
CA SER A 64 -0.72 5.29 -1.63
C SER A 64 0.02 4.27 -2.49
N SER A 65 1.34 4.30 -2.42
CA SER A 65 2.22 3.33 -3.06
C SER A 65 3.58 3.29 -2.36
N MET A 66 4.36 2.25 -2.61
CA MET A 66 5.77 2.24 -2.24
C MET A 66 6.51 3.29 -3.08
N ALA A 67 7.46 4.00 -2.46
CA ALA A 67 8.26 5.00 -3.16
C ALA A 67 9.27 4.35 -4.11
N ASP A 68 9.16 4.65 -5.40
CA ASP A 68 10.13 4.34 -6.45
C ASP A 68 10.09 5.44 -7.53
N GLY A 69 10.95 5.37 -8.53
CA GLY A 69 11.01 6.39 -9.60
C GLY A 69 9.80 6.47 -10.51
N ARG A 70 8.83 5.56 -10.40
CA ARG A 70 7.56 5.60 -11.12
C ARG A 70 6.46 6.22 -10.26
N THR A 71 6.51 6.06 -8.94
CA THR A 71 5.45 6.49 -8.02
C THR A 71 5.73 7.86 -7.38
N VAL A 72 7.00 8.20 -7.17
CA VAL A 72 7.41 9.49 -6.62
C VAL A 72 7.30 10.57 -7.69
N ALA A 73 6.31 11.44 -7.55
CA ALA A 73 6.25 12.69 -8.29
C ALA A 73 7.22 13.71 -7.68
N GLY A 74 7.64 14.68 -8.47
CA GLY A 74 8.51 15.74 -8.00
C GLY A 74 9.56 16.14 -9.02
N ASN A 75 10.11 17.33 -8.85
CA ASN A 75 11.29 17.75 -9.58
C ASN A 75 12.52 17.67 -8.69
N PHE A 76 13.45 16.79 -9.05
CA PHE A 76 14.71 16.55 -8.33
C PHE A 76 15.91 17.22 -9.00
N SER A 77 15.69 18.06 -10.02
CA SER A 77 16.77 18.84 -10.62
C SER A 77 17.29 19.90 -9.64
N LYS A 78 18.58 20.21 -9.74
CA LYS A 78 19.33 21.08 -8.81
C LYS A 78 18.68 22.44 -8.50
N ASP A 79 17.92 23.01 -9.45
CA ASP A 79 17.30 24.33 -9.31
C ASP A 79 15.82 24.27 -8.91
N SER A 80 15.27 23.07 -8.72
CA SER A 80 13.86 22.85 -8.42
C SER A 80 13.62 21.84 -7.31
N ASN A 81 14.67 21.33 -6.68
CA ASN A 81 14.63 20.30 -5.65
C ASN A 81 14.76 20.85 -4.23
N LEU A 82 14.25 22.05 -3.98
CA LEU A 82 14.46 22.79 -2.73
C LEU A 82 13.13 23.36 -2.23
N TYR A 83 12.90 23.27 -0.92
CA TYR A 83 11.93 24.09 -0.21
C TYR A 83 12.61 24.88 0.91
N GLN A 84 12.46 26.20 0.89
CA GLN A 84 13.08 27.12 1.85
C GLN A 84 12.06 27.50 2.94
N TYR A 85 12.39 27.25 4.22
CA TYR A 85 11.55 27.66 5.36
C TYR A 85 11.91 29.05 5.87
N THR A 86 13.21 29.31 6.06
CA THR A 86 13.79 30.59 6.50
C THR A 86 15.14 30.76 5.81
N PRO A 87 15.84 31.90 5.88
CA PRO A 87 17.17 32.03 5.28
C PRO A 87 18.19 30.98 5.74
N SER A 88 18.05 30.46 6.97
CA SER A 88 18.94 29.45 7.53
C SER A 88 18.44 28.01 7.35
N VAL A 89 17.12 27.80 7.26
CA VAL A 89 16.49 26.47 7.24
C VAL A 89 15.93 26.14 5.86
N LYS A 90 16.39 25.03 5.29
CA LYS A 90 15.89 24.47 4.02
C LYS A 90 15.80 22.96 4.06
N VAL A 91 14.98 22.41 3.19
CA VAL A 91 14.93 20.98 2.87
C VAL A 91 15.21 20.80 1.39
N MET A 92 16.15 19.92 1.07
CA MET A 92 16.48 19.52 -0.29
C MET A 92 15.89 18.14 -0.57
N MET A 93 15.39 17.97 -1.79
CA MET A 93 14.89 16.71 -2.31
C MET A 93 15.99 16.09 -3.16
N GLU A 94 16.55 14.98 -2.69
CA GLU A 94 17.67 14.31 -3.35
C GLU A 94 17.21 12.98 -3.95
N ASN A 95 17.88 12.54 -5.01
CA ASN A 95 17.69 11.24 -5.63
C ASN A 95 19.07 10.59 -5.78
N GLU A 96 19.26 9.46 -5.11
CA GLU A 96 20.48 8.65 -5.17
C GLU A 96 20.05 7.24 -5.61
N ASP A 97 20.41 6.86 -6.85
CA ASP A 97 20.12 5.53 -7.41
C ASP A 97 18.67 5.05 -7.20
N ASN A 98 17.69 5.89 -7.56
CA ASN A 98 16.26 5.62 -7.43
C ASN A 98 15.74 5.55 -5.98
N THR A 99 16.55 5.99 -5.01
CA THR A 99 16.13 6.25 -3.63
C THR A 99 16.03 7.75 -3.42
N PHE A 100 14.87 8.21 -2.97
CA PHE A 100 14.56 9.62 -2.81
C PHE A 100 14.69 10.03 -1.35
N TYR A 101 15.19 11.23 -1.08
CA TYR A 101 15.46 11.71 0.27
C TYR A 101 15.00 13.14 0.48
N GLN A 102 14.55 13.46 1.70
CA GLN A 102 14.50 14.83 2.18
C GLN A 102 15.69 15.05 3.11
N VAL A 103 16.50 16.05 2.79
CA VAL A 103 17.69 16.43 3.54
C VAL A 103 17.52 17.83 4.07
N SER A 104 17.42 17.98 5.38
CA SER A 104 17.28 19.27 6.04
C SER A 104 18.63 19.86 6.39
N TYR A 105 18.74 21.16 6.19
CA TYR A 105 19.92 21.95 6.55
C TYR A 105 19.51 23.14 7.42
N ASN A 106 20.34 23.45 8.41
CA ASN A 106 20.27 24.67 9.21
C ASN A 106 21.63 25.36 9.21
N ASN A 107 21.70 26.62 8.76
CA ASN A 107 22.96 27.37 8.60
C ASN A 107 24.01 26.60 7.76
N GLY A 108 23.54 25.89 6.73
CA GLY A 108 24.39 25.10 5.84
C GLY A 108 24.85 23.75 6.42
N GLN A 109 24.55 23.44 7.68
CA GLN A 109 24.86 22.14 8.29
C GLN A 109 23.70 21.18 8.10
N LEU A 110 24.00 19.93 7.74
CA LEU A 110 23.00 18.86 7.65
C LEU A 110 22.44 18.59 9.06
N VAL A 111 21.12 18.53 9.18
CA VAL A 111 20.42 18.24 10.45
C VAL A 111 19.81 16.84 10.42
N GLU A 112 18.99 16.55 9.42
CA GLU A 112 18.35 15.24 9.23
C GLU A 112 18.29 14.85 7.75
N LYS A 113 18.37 13.54 7.46
CA LYS A 113 18.19 12.93 6.14
C LYS A 113 17.34 11.68 6.29
N HIS A 114 16.20 11.63 5.60
CA HIS A 114 15.29 10.47 5.61
C HIS A 114 14.80 10.12 4.21
N SER A 115 14.66 8.83 3.93
CA SER A 115 14.19 8.30 2.65
C SER A 115 12.69 8.48 2.47
N PHE A 116 12.24 8.53 1.24
CA PHE A 116 10.84 8.35 0.88
C PHE A 116 10.61 6.85 0.86
N ASP A 117 9.75 6.33 1.74
CA ASP A 117 9.43 4.90 1.75
C ASP A 117 8.01 4.64 1.24
N ILE A 118 7.07 5.51 1.59
CA ILE A 118 5.66 5.41 1.19
C ILE A 118 5.23 6.76 0.60
N VAL A 119 4.59 6.71 -0.55
CA VAL A 119 3.90 7.84 -1.16
C VAL A 119 2.45 7.82 -0.72
N VAL A 120 1.92 8.96 -0.27
CA VAL A 120 0.50 9.15 0.05
C VAL A 120 -0.05 10.27 -0.83
N GLY A 121 -1.15 9.96 -1.53
CA GLY A 121 -1.81 10.84 -2.49
C GLY A 121 -1.70 10.31 -3.92
N SER A 122 -2.82 10.32 -4.64
CA SER A 122 -2.94 9.81 -6.02
C SER A 122 -2.22 10.63 -7.10
N GLY A 123 -1.42 11.63 -6.72
CA GLY A 123 -0.77 12.52 -7.69
C GLY A 123 -1.72 13.48 -8.41
N ARG A 124 -3.01 13.53 -8.06
CA ARG A 124 -3.97 14.48 -8.66
C ARG A 124 -3.85 15.91 -8.11
N LYS A 125 -3.44 16.05 -6.85
CA LYS A 125 -3.39 17.34 -6.14
C LYS A 125 -2.06 17.52 -5.43
N ALA A 126 -1.66 16.53 -4.64
CA ALA A 126 -0.38 16.52 -3.97
C ALA A 126 0.08 15.08 -3.74
N GLN A 127 1.38 14.93 -3.47
CA GLN A 127 1.95 13.76 -2.84
C GLN A 127 2.69 14.17 -1.58
N THR A 128 2.42 13.45 -0.52
CA THR A 128 3.11 13.52 0.76
C THR A 128 3.85 12.21 0.95
N TYR A 129 4.98 12.25 1.64
CA TYR A 129 5.88 11.10 1.74
C TYR A 129 6.05 10.72 3.19
N LEU A 130 6.10 9.42 3.43
CA LEU A 130 6.33 8.85 4.75
C LEU A 130 7.63 8.06 4.73
N TYR A 131 8.25 7.97 5.90
CA TYR A 131 9.44 7.18 6.12
C TYR A 131 9.26 6.32 7.36
N TRP A 132 9.92 5.17 7.37
CA TRP A 132 9.97 4.28 8.51
C TRP A 132 11.15 4.63 9.39
N MET A 133 10.91 4.69 10.69
CA MET A 133 11.96 4.67 11.70
C MET A 133 11.74 3.47 12.60
N ASN A 134 12.53 2.42 12.36
CA ASN A 134 12.29 1.07 12.89
C ASN A 134 10.90 0.58 12.49
N ASP A 135 10.01 0.36 13.45
CA ASP A 135 8.65 -0.10 13.23
C ASP A 135 7.58 0.99 13.37
N LYS A 136 7.99 2.25 13.35
CA LYS A 136 7.12 3.42 13.39
C LYS A 136 7.17 4.15 12.05
N VAL A 137 6.11 4.88 11.74
CA VAL A 137 6.00 5.65 10.49
C VAL A 137 5.85 7.13 10.80
N TYR A 138 6.57 7.96 10.05
CA TYR A 138 6.58 9.40 10.22
C TYR A 138 6.39 10.10 8.88
N GLN A 139 5.77 11.27 8.89
CA GLN A 139 5.60 12.10 7.70
C GLN A 139 6.82 12.99 7.47
N LEU A 140 7.29 13.02 6.23
CA LEU A 140 8.31 13.98 5.77
C LEU A 140 7.71 15.40 5.63
N PRO A 141 8.46 16.46 5.96
CA PRO A 141 7.92 17.81 6.11
C PRO A 141 7.52 18.49 4.80
N VAL A 142 8.04 18.05 3.65
CA VAL A 142 7.76 18.67 2.34
C VAL A 142 6.93 17.74 1.47
N SER A 143 5.93 18.29 0.78
CA SER A 143 5.06 17.60 -0.17
C SER A 143 5.29 18.13 -1.59
N TRP A 144 5.02 17.32 -2.60
CA TRP A 144 4.92 17.79 -3.98
C TRP A 144 3.51 18.30 -4.25
N TYR A 145 3.36 19.56 -4.64
CA TYR A 145 2.08 20.15 -5.00
C TYR A 145 1.93 20.18 -6.53
N VAL A 146 1.10 19.29 -7.04
CA VAL A 146 1.01 18.97 -8.48
C VAL A 146 0.52 20.15 -9.32
N PRO A 147 -0.57 20.86 -8.98
CA PRO A 147 -1.04 21.99 -9.77
C PRO A 147 -0.01 23.12 -9.91
N ALA A 148 0.88 23.30 -8.92
CA ALA A 148 1.92 24.32 -8.98
C ALA A 148 3.24 23.82 -9.59
N GLY A 149 3.41 22.50 -9.73
CA GLY A 149 4.67 21.89 -10.13
C GLY A 149 5.82 22.25 -9.18
N LYS A 150 5.56 22.31 -7.86
CA LYS A 150 6.52 22.78 -6.85
C LYS A 150 6.44 21.98 -5.56
N TRP A 151 7.58 21.93 -4.87
CA TRP A 151 7.63 21.50 -3.49
C TRP A 151 7.02 22.55 -2.56
N ALA A 152 6.30 22.10 -1.54
CA ALA A 152 5.62 22.94 -0.57
C ALA A 152 5.71 22.33 0.83
N ASN A 153 5.66 23.15 1.86
CA ASN A 153 5.52 22.66 3.23
C ASN A 153 4.25 21.80 3.35
N SER A 154 4.36 20.64 3.98
CA SER A 154 3.24 19.76 4.25
C SER A 154 2.16 20.48 5.06
N PRO A 155 0.86 20.20 4.83
CA PRO A 155 -0.21 20.80 5.62
C PRO A 155 -0.03 20.58 7.12
N ASN A 156 -0.24 21.64 7.91
CA ASN A 156 -0.12 21.68 9.37
C ASN A 156 1.30 21.45 9.93
N PHE A 157 2.34 21.53 9.11
CA PHE A 157 3.72 21.67 9.60
C PHE A 157 4.04 23.13 9.95
N PRO A 158 4.93 23.40 10.92
CA PRO A 158 5.39 24.76 11.21
C PRO A 158 5.98 25.43 9.97
N ALA A 159 5.67 26.71 9.78
CA ALA A 159 6.11 27.45 8.59
C ALA A 159 7.61 27.80 8.58
N GLN A 160 8.28 27.73 9.74
CA GLN A 160 9.65 28.22 9.93
C GLN A 160 10.63 27.12 10.37
N GLN A 161 10.17 25.87 10.49
CA GLN A 161 10.97 24.74 10.97
C GLN A 161 10.66 23.49 10.17
N ALA A 162 11.70 22.80 9.70
CA ALA A 162 11.56 21.43 9.22
C ALA A 162 11.40 20.49 10.43
N ARG A 163 10.39 19.63 10.39
CA ARG A 163 10.12 18.63 11.44
C ARG A 163 10.01 17.25 10.79
N PHE A 164 10.56 16.23 11.43
CA PHE A 164 10.51 14.86 10.93
C PHE A 164 9.83 13.91 11.93
N ASP A 165 9.29 14.45 13.02
CA ASP A 165 8.76 13.70 14.17
C ASP A 165 7.23 13.57 14.17
N ARG A 166 6.55 13.93 13.07
CA ARG A 166 5.10 13.74 12.94
C ARG A 166 4.76 12.26 12.73
N ASN A 167 4.47 11.58 13.83
CA ASN A 167 4.02 10.19 13.83
C ASN A 167 2.72 10.00 13.02
N ILE A 168 2.65 8.91 12.26
CA ILE A 168 1.46 8.48 11.52
C ILE A 168 0.74 7.39 12.32
N PRO A 169 -0.48 7.67 12.85
CA PRO A 169 -1.28 6.66 13.54
C PRO A 169 -2.02 5.74 12.57
N ILE A 170 -2.54 4.61 13.08
CA ILE A 170 -3.23 3.59 12.27
C ILE A 170 -4.41 4.15 11.48
N GLY A 171 -5.11 5.16 12.00
CA GLY A 171 -6.26 5.78 11.32
C GLY A 171 -5.92 6.39 9.95
N CYS A 172 -4.67 6.79 9.71
CA CYS A 172 -4.24 7.23 8.39
C CYS A 172 -4.20 6.06 7.40
N PHE A 173 -3.67 4.91 7.82
CA PHE A 173 -3.60 3.71 7.00
C PHE A 173 -4.96 3.05 6.77
N GLU A 174 -5.90 3.18 7.72
CA GLU A 174 -7.27 2.70 7.54
C GLU A 174 -7.97 3.33 6.33
N CYS A 175 -7.59 4.57 5.95
CA CYS A 175 -8.18 5.28 4.81
C CYS A 175 -7.26 5.42 3.59
N HIS A 176 -5.94 5.27 3.77
CA HIS A 176 -4.94 5.46 2.72
C HIS A 176 -4.13 4.20 2.42
N SER A 177 -4.58 3.03 2.87
CA SER A 177 -4.03 1.73 2.50
C SER A 177 -5.13 0.67 2.63
N SER A 178 -4.85 -0.53 2.15
CA SER A 178 -5.76 -1.66 2.28
C SER A 178 -5.45 -2.48 3.52
N TYR A 179 -4.20 -2.48 3.97
CA TYR A 179 -3.79 -3.15 5.19
C TYR A 179 -2.41 -2.71 5.69
N VAL A 180 -2.23 -2.74 7.00
CA VAL A 180 -0.93 -2.85 7.66
C VAL A 180 -1.15 -3.44 9.05
N LYS A 181 -0.35 -4.43 9.45
CA LYS A 181 -0.47 -5.05 10.77
C LYS A 181 0.12 -4.14 11.84
N ARG A 182 -0.74 -3.68 12.75
CA ARG A 182 -0.31 -3.02 14.01
C ARG A 182 0.16 -4.09 15.00
N LYS A 183 1.42 -4.00 15.42
CA LYS A 183 2.05 -4.90 16.40
C LYS A 183 1.73 -4.50 17.84
N LYS A 184 1.85 -3.21 18.15
CA LYS A 184 1.58 -2.66 19.49
C LYS A 184 1.24 -1.18 19.42
N VAL A 185 0.75 -0.66 20.53
CA VAL A 185 0.52 0.77 20.79
C VAL A 185 1.34 1.15 22.01
N GLU A 186 2.02 2.29 21.93
CA GLU A 186 2.78 2.87 23.03
C GLU A 186 2.28 4.31 23.31
N ASP A 187 2.32 4.72 24.58
CA ASP A 187 2.19 6.13 24.97
C ASP A 187 3.60 6.73 25.09
N GLN A 188 3.87 7.78 24.33
CA GLN A 188 5.11 8.54 24.39
C GLN A 188 4.78 9.97 24.75
N ASN A 189 4.92 10.33 26.04
CA ASN A 189 4.64 11.66 26.57
C ASN A 189 3.20 12.14 26.29
N GLY A 190 2.21 11.25 26.45
CA GLY A 190 0.80 11.56 26.17
C GLY A 190 0.42 11.51 24.70
N PHE A 191 1.34 11.11 23.81
CA PHE A 191 1.05 10.85 22.41
C PHE A 191 1.00 9.36 22.13
N ARG A 192 -0.08 8.94 21.47
CA ARG A 192 -0.21 7.57 20.98
C ARG A 192 0.74 7.33 19.79
N VAL A 193 1.57 6.30 19.91
CA VAL A 193 2.49 5.84 18.86
C VAL A 193 2.15 4.39 18.50
N ASP A 194 1.83 4.17 17.23
CA ASP A 194 1.54 2.85 16.70
C ASP A 194 2.82 2.22 16.12
N HIS A 195 3.03 0.94 16.39
CA HIS A 195 4.13 0.16 15.83
C HIS A 195 3.59 -0.86 14.84
N TYR A 196 4.23 -1.01 13.69
CA TYR A 196 3.73 -1.81 12.57
C TYR A 196 4.72 -2.88 12.11
N ASP A 197 4.18 -3.89 11.44
CA ASP A 197 4.96 -4.80 10.61
C ASP A 197 5.03 -4.26 9.18
N ARG A 198 6.17 -3.67 8.82
CA ARG A 198 6.40 -3.06 7.49
C ARG A 198 6.11 -4.04 6.35
N ASN A 199 6.36 -5.34 6.53
CA ASN A 199 6.22 -6.34 5.49
C ASN A 199 4.76 -6.71 5.19
N THR A 200 3.81 -6.17 5.96
CA THR A 200 2.38 -6.42 5.79
C THR A 200 1.64 -5.26 5.14
N LEU A 201 2.33 -4.19 4.75
CA LEU A 201 1.69 -3.03 4.13
C LEU A 201 1.15 -3.41 2.73
N VAL A 202 -0.16 -3.29 2.57
CA VAL A 202 -0.85 -3.33 1.27
C VAL A 202 -1.26 -1.91 0.93
N THR A 203 -0.52 -1.27 0.01
CA THR A 203 -0.76 0.11 -0.41
C THR A 203 -2.00 0.25 -1.29
N GLY A 204 -2.49 1.47 -1.46
CA GLY A 204 -3.70 1.75 -2.22
C GLY A 204 -4.97 1.29 -1.51
N ILE A 205 -6.13 1.63 -2.08
CA ILE A 205 -7.41 0.99 -1.77
C ILE A 205 -7.63 -0.06 -2.86
N ASP A 206 -7.63 -1.32 -2.45
CA ASP A 206 -7.68 -2.48 -3.31
C ASP A 206 -9.11 -3.03 -3.47
N CYS A 207 -9.27 -4.11 -4.26
CA CYS A 207 -10.59 -4.68 -4.53
C CYS A 207 -11.30 -5.10 -3.23
N GLU A 208 -10.56 -5.80 -2.37
CA GLU A 208 -11.08 -6.40 -1.15
C GLU A 208 -11.30 -5.39 -0.03
N ARG A 209 -10.80 -4.16 -0.17
CA ARG A 209 -11.13 -3.05 0.73
C ARG A 209 -12.61 -2.66 0.64
N CYS A 210 -13.23 -2.81 -0.53
CA CYS A 210 -14.67 -2.59 -0.73
C CYS A 210 -15.48 -3.90 -0.73
N HIS A 211 -14.90 -4.98 -1.26
CA HIS A 211 -15.60 -6.26 -1.44
C HIS A 211 -15.44 -7.22 -0.26
N GLY A 212 -14.51 -6.97 0.66
CA GLY A 212 -14.19 -7.87 1.77
C GLY A 212 -13.33 -9.07 1.35
N PRO A 213 -13.04 -9.99 2.28
CA PRO A 213 -12.23 -11.18 2.03
C PRO A 213 -12.91 -12.09 0.99
N SER A 214 -12.21 -12.35 -0.13
CA SER A 214 -12.80 -12.98 -1.31
C SER A 214 -12.18 -14.33 -1.71
N ALA A 215 -11.32 -14.93 -0.88
CA ALA A 215 -10.62 -16.17 -1.25
C ALA A 215 -11.57 -17.32 -1.61
N GLN A 216 -12.68 -17.50 -0.87
CA GLN A 216 -13.69 -18.52 -1.20
C GLN A 216 -14.41 -18.24 -2.52
N HIS A 217 -14.65 -16.96 -2.82
CA HIS A 217 -15.24 -16.55 -4.08
C HIS A 217 -14.30 -16.85 -5.24
N ALA A 218 -13.04 -16.43 -5.13
CA ALA A 218 -12.03 -16.66 -6.15
C ALA A 218 -11.81 -18.15 -6.40
N GLY A 219 -11.62 -18.95 -5.34
CA GLY A 219 -11.41 -20.40 -5.46
C GLY A 219 -12.59 -21.13 -6.10
N TYR A 220 -13.82 -20.87 -5.64
CA TYR A 220 -15.01 -21.51 -6.20
C TYR A 220 -15.19 -21.19 -7.70
N HIS A 221 -15.02 -19.94 -8.10
CA HIS A 221 -15.21 -19.53 -9.50
C HIS A 221 -14.07 -19.99 -10.42
N GLN A 222 -12.87 -20.26 -9.88
CA GLN A 222 -11.80 -20.94 -10.62
C GLN A 222 -12.15 -22.40 -10.93
N GLU A 223 -12.75 -23.11 -9.98
CA GLU A 223 -13.21 -24.50 -10.16
C GLU A 223 -14.48 -24.61 -11.00
N HIS A 224 -15.26 -23.52 -11.08
CA HIS A 224 -16.56 -23.46 -11.75
C HIS A 224 -16.68 -22.26 -12.71
N PRO A 225 -15.87 -22.19 -13.80
CA PRO A 225 -15.77 -21.00 -14.66
C PRO A 225 -17.05 -20.63 -15.41
N ASP A 226 -17.96 -21.60 -15.58
CA ASP A 226 -19.25 -21.37 -16.24
C ASP A 226 -20.31 -20.77 -15.31
N GLU A 227 -20.12 -20.82 -13.98
CA GLU A 227 -21.01 -20.18 -13.02
C GLU A 227 -20.92 -18.65 -13.16
N LYS A 228 -22.06 -17.98 -13.27
CA LYS A 228 -22.14 -16.51 -13.45
C LYS A 228 -22.76 -15.82 -12.25
N GLU A 229 -23.41 -16.56 -11.36
CA GLU A 229 -23.89 -16.02 -10.10
C GLU A 229 -22.73 -15.90 -9.10
N ALA A 230 -22.61 -14.73 -8.48
CA ALA A 230 -21.61 -14.52 -7.45
C ALA A 230 -21.88 -15.43 -6.25
N ARG A 231 -20.86 -16.21 -5.86
CA ARG A 231 -20.88 -17.11 -4.69
C ARG A 231 -19.87 -16.61 -3.67
N PHE A 232 -20.17 -16.76 -2.38
CA PHE A 232 -19.31 -16.39 -1.25
C PHE A 232 -18.95 -14.90 -1.13
N LEU A 233 -19.58 -14.04 -1.92
CA LEU A 233 -19.53 -12.58 -1.81
C LEU A 233 -20.91 -12.01 -2.06
N VAL A 234 -21.24 -10.93 -1.36
CA VAL A 234 -22.46 -10.15 -1.62
C VAL A 234 -22.15 -9.11 -2.69
N PRO A 235 -22.80 -9.15 -3.86
CA PRO A 235 -22.64 -8.12 -4.87
C PRO A 235 -23.07 -6.76 -4.33
N TYR A 236 -22.28 -5.72 -4.58
CA TYR A 236 -22.58 -4.35 -4.11
C TYR A 236 -23.99 -3.87 -4.50
N ARG A 237 -24.48 -4.27 -5.69
CA ARG A 237 -25.83 -3.95 -6.19
C ARG A 237 -26.99 -4.55 -5.37
N GLN A 238 -26.71 -5.56 -4.54
CA GLN A 238 -27.70 -6.20 -3.67
C GLN A 238 -27.74 -5.55 -2.27
N LEU A 239 -26.77 -4.68 -1.96
CA LEU A 239 -26.77 -3.93 -0.70
C LEU A 239 -27.87 -2.87 -0.71
N GLU A 240 -28.51 -2.68 0.43
CA GLU A 240 -29.42 -1.56 0.66
C GLU A 240 -28.68 -0.23 0.51
N ARG A 241 -29.41 0.84 0.17
CA ARG A 241 -28.81 2.17 -0.03
C ARG A 241 -27.90 2.60 1.13
N GLN A 242 -28.32 2.37 2.37
CA GLN A 242 -27.52 2.72 3.53
C GLN A 242 -26.22 1.91 3.61
N GLN A 243 -26.29 0.60 3.35
CA GLN A 243 -25.11 -0.27 3.34
C GLN A 243 -24.10 0.14 2.26
N GLN A 244 -24.58 0.52 1.07
CA GLN A 244 -23.73 1.06 0.01
C GLN A 244 -22.98 2.33 0.48
N LEU A 245 -23.69 3.25 1.13
CA LEU A 245 -23.07 4.46 1.69
C LEU A 245 -22.10 4.13 2.83
N ASP A 246 -22.40 3.14 3.67
CA ASP A 246 -21.56 2.75 4.79
C ASP A 246 -20.21 2.18 4.34
N VAL A 247 -20.16 1.45 3.21
CA VAL A 247 -18.89 0.98 2.60
C VAL A 247 -17.97 2.16 2.31
N CYS A 248 -18.51 3.24 1.74
CA CYS A 248 -17.76 4.47 1.48
C CYS A 248 -17.46 5.25 2.77
N GLY A 249 -18.42 5.22 3.70
CA GLY A 249 -18.41 5.97 4.96
C GLY A 249 -17.32 5.54 5.93
N VAL A 250 -16.72 4.35 5.76
CA VAL A 250 -15.51 3.97 6.53
C VAL A 250 -14.40 5.00 6.38
N CYS A 251 -14.25 5.59 5.20
CA CYS A 251 -13.19 6.57 4.91
C CYS A 251 -13.76 7.99 4.68
N HIS A 252 -14.94 8.10 4.09
CA HIS A 252 -15.55 9.37 3.66
C HIS A 252 -16.63 9.90 4.61
N SER A 253 -16.60 9.56 5.90
CA SER A 253 -17.54 10.08 6.90
C SER A 253 -17.15 11.40 7.57
N GLY A 254 -15.97 11.94 7.26
CA GLY A 254 -15.34 13.00 8.06
C GLY A 254 -14.96 12.52 9.46
N ILE A 255 -14.39 13.43 10.26
CA ILE A 255 -14.16 13.16 11.69
C ILE A 255 -15.54 13.10 12.35
N ARG A 256 -15.98 11.90 12.73
CA ARG A 256 -17.13 11.77 13.62
C ARG A 256 -16.66 12.21 15.00
N ASP A 257 -17.14 13.35 15.48
CA ASP A 257 -17.06 13.64 16.91
C ASP A 257 -17.77 12.49 17.64
N HIS A 258 -17.04 11.78 18.49
CA HIS A 258 -17.61 10.80 19.41
C HIS A 258 -18.40 11.50 20.54
N GLN A 259 -19.32 12.39 20.18
CA GLN A 259 -20.33 12.93 21.08
C GLN A 259 -21.63 12.17 20.87
N ARG A 260 -21.71 10.96 21.44
CA ARG A 260 -22.94 10.35 21.95
C ARG A 260 -22.62 9.50 23.17
#